data_AF-A0A7S1VBJ9-F1
#
_entry.id   AF-A0A7S1VBJ9-F1
#
_cell.length_a   1.000
_cell.length_b   1.000
_cell.length_c   1.000
_cell.angle_alpha   90.00
_cell.angle_beta   90.00
_cell.angle_gamma   90.00
#
_symmetry.space_group_name_H-M   'P 1'
#
loop_
_entity.id
_entity.type
_entity.pdbx_description
1 polymer ?
#
loop_
_entity_poly.entity_id
_entity_poly.type
_entity_poly.pdbx_seq_one_letter_code
_entity_poly.pdbx_strand_id
1 'polypeptide(L)'
;ELQPLSEEHVNQLLSELLHHTQEHTLPLAEVVSSQTHGNPFHVLQFLRLLKDQGFLYLEQQQENDPEEQQVWCWNREEINSQRLHAGSVLELVKQKLQKLPRFVQELLRVASCMGDQVDDSALAIVVGCMTSLHDSLQTA
;
A
#
# COMPACT_ATOMS: atom_id res chain seq x y z
N GLU A 1 6.16 -5.38 16.38
CA GLU A 1 4.99 -5.26 15.49
C GLU A 1 3.97 -4.34 16.16
N LEU A 2 3.23 -3.54 15.38
CA LEU A 2 2.15 -2.71 15.91
C LEU A 2 0.89 -3.58 16.07
N GLN A 3 0.17 -3.40 17.17
CA GLN A 3 -1.09 -4.10 17.38
C GLN A 3 -2.12 -3.63 16.35
N PRO A 4 -2.99 -4.54 15.84
CA PRO A 4 -4.10 -4.16 14.99
C PRO A 4 -5.01 -3.15 15.70
N LEU A 5 -5.43 -2.13 14.97
CA LEU A 5 -6.47 -1.19 15.39
C LEU A 5 -7.80 -1.94 15.47
N SER A 6 -8.56 -1.70 16.53
CA SER A 6 -9.98 -2.05 16.56
C SER A 6 -10.73 -1.21 15.52
N GLU A 7 -11.89 -1.69 15.11
CA GLU A 7 -12.78 -0.94 14.21
C GLU A 7 -13.12 0.45 14.77
N GLU A 8 -13.33 0.56 16.08
CA GLU A 8 -13.56 1.85 16.75
C GLU A 8 -12.38 2.82 16.55
N HIS A 9 -11.14 2.34 16.71
CA HIS A 9 -9.96 3.17 16.47
C HIS A 9 -9.78 3.52 14.99
N VAL A 10 -10.12 2.60 14.07
CA VAL A 10 -10.16 2.90 12.64
C VAL A 10 -11.21 3.99 12.36
N ASN A 11 -12.40 3.90 12.96
CA ASN A 11 -13.46 4.89 12.78
C ASN A 11 -13.09 6.27 13.32
N GLN A 12 -12.47 6.33 14.50
CA GLN A 12 -11.94 7.57 15.06
C GLN A 12 -10.92 8.21 14.11
N LEU A 13 -9.96 7.42 13.64
CA LEU A 13 -8.94 7.87 12.69
C LEU A 13 -9.56 8.38 11.39
N LEU A 14 -10.58 7.72 10.85
CA LEU A 14 -11.26 8.18 9.63
C LEU A 14 -12.06 9.46 9.86
N SER A 15 -12.75 9.59 10.99
CA SER A 15 -13.51 10.79 11.34
C SER A 15 -12.60 12.03 11.42
N GLU A 16 -11.42 11.87 12.01
CA GLU A 16 -10.42 12.94 12.13
C GLU A 16 -9.79 13.28 10.78
N LEU A 17 -9.42 12.26 9.98
CA LEU A 17 -8.77 12.46 8.68
C LEU A 17 -9.70 13.03 7.61
N LEU A 18 -10.97 12.65 7.62
CA LEU A 18 -11.95 13.03 6.60
C LEU A 18 -12.83 14.21 7.03
N HIS A 19 -12.63 14.73 8.25
CA HIS A 19 -13.44 15.81 8.84
C HIS A 19 -14.94 15.50 8.84
N HIS A 20 -15.29 14.26 9.16
CA HIS A 20 -16.67 13.78 9.24
C HIS A 20 -16.99 13.29 10.64
N THR A 21 -18.28 13.16 10.97
CA THR A 21 -18.68 12.56 12.25
C THR A 21 -18.38 11.06 12.23
N GLN A 22 -18.11 10.49 13.43
CA GLN A 22 -17.89 9.05 13.57
C GLN A 22 -19.09 8.22 13.09
N GLU A 23 -20.30 8.75 13.17
CA GLU A 23 -21.51 8.11 12.63
C GLU A 23 -21.46 8.01 11.11
N HIS A 24 -20.98 9.06 10.44
CA HIS A 24 -20.87 9.09 8.98
C HIS A 24 -19.72 8.23 8.47
N THR A 25 -18.59 8.17 9.20
CA THR A 25 -17.43 7.36 8.82
C THR A 25 -17.54 5.89 9.20
N LEU A 26 -18.48 5.50 10.08
CA LEU A 26 -18.62 4.12 10.54
C LEU A 26 -18.76 3.10 9.39
N PRO A 27 -19.61 3.33 8.37
CA PRO A 27 -19.73 2.39 7.25
C PRO A 27 -18.45 2.25 6.43
N LEU A 28 -17.62 3.29 6.35
CA LEU A 28 -16.30 3.23 5.71
C LEU A 28 -15.31 2.48 6.61
N ALA A 29 -15.37 2.70 7.93
CA ALA A 29 -14.53 2.05 8.92
C ALA A 29 -14.72 0.52 8.93
N GLU A 30 -15.96 0.02 8.82
CA GLU A 30 -16.25 -1.41 8.68
C GLU A 30 -15.52 -2.04 7.47
N VAL A 31 -15.56 -1.35 6.32
CA VAL A 31 -14.93 -1.84 5.09
C VAL A 31 -13.41 -1.76 5.18
N VAL A 32 -12.88 -0.65 5.69
CA VAL A 32 -11.43 -0.48 5.88
C VAL A 32 -10.89 -1.49 6.88
N SER A 33 -11.58 -1.70 8.01
CA SER A 33 -11.20 -2.64 9.06
C SER A 33 -11.21 -4.09 8.53
N SER A 34 -12.27 -4.49 7.82
CA SER A 34 -12.39 -5.84 7.24
C SER A 34 -11.34 -6.13 6.16
N GLN A 35 -11.01 -5.16 5.30
CA GLN A 35 -10.00 -5.37 4.26
C GLN A 35 -8.57 -5.37 4.81
N THR A 36 -8.32 -4.61 5.89
CA THR A 36 -6.96 -4.38 6.40
C THR A 36 -6.65 -5.20 7.65
N HIS A 37 -7.66 -5.86 8.22
CA HIS A 37 -7.63 -6.55 9.52
C HIS A 37 -7.10 -5.64 10.63
N GLY A 38 -7.41 -4.35 10.56
CA GLY A 38 -6.96 -3.34 11.51
C GLY A 38 -5.47 -3.00 11.44
N ASN A 39 -4.69 -3.55 10.51
CA ASN A 39 -3.26 -3.25 10.46
C ASN A 39 -3.03 -1.77 10.03
N PRO A 40 -2.43 -0.90 10.87
CA PRO A 40 -2.28 0.52 10.58
C PRO A 40 -1.60 0.82 9.23
N PHE A 41 -0.61 0.01 8.85
CA PHE A 41 0.07 0.17 7.56
C PHE A 41 -0.89 -0.13 6.40
N HIS A 42 -1.65 -1.23 6.49
CA HIS A 42 -2.64 -1.58 5.47
C HIS A 42 -3.81 -0.60 5.43
N VAL A 43 -4.25 -0.04 6.56
CA VAL A 43 -5.25 1.05 6.61
C VAL A 43 -4.78 2.21 5.74
N LEU A 44 -3.57 2.70 5.95
CA LEU A 44 -3.02 3.81 5.17
C LEU A 44 -2.86 3.45 3.67
N GLN A 45 -2.42 2.23 3.35
CA GLN A 45 -2.33 1.80 1.95
C GLN A 45 -3.70 1.68 1.28
N PHE A 46 -4.70 1.18 2.00
CA PHE A 46 -6.05 1.03 1.48
C PHE A 46 -6.70 2.38 1.22
N LEU A 47 -6.56 3.35 2.14
CA LEU A 47 -7.05 4.72 1.90
C LEU A 47 -6.41 5.39 0.69
N ARG A 48 -5.11 5.16 0.46
CA ARG A 48 -4.44 5.63 -0.76
C ARG A 48 -5.00 4.96 -2.02
N LEU A 49 -5.22 3.65 -1.96
CA LEU A 49 -5.84 2.91 -3.07
C LEU A 49 -7.24 3.47 -3.40
N LEU A 50 -8.07 3.70 -2.38
CA LEU A 50 -9.40 4.29 -2.56
C LEU A 50 -9.33 5.67 -3.21
N LYS A 51 -8.37 6.50 -2.79
CA LYS A 51 -8.14 7.82 -3.38
C LYS A 51 -7.66 7.72 -4.83
N ASP A 52 -6.67 6.89 -5.10
CA ASP A 52 -6.06 6.72 -6.43
C ASP A 52 -7.05 6.15 -7.45
N GLN A 53 -8.00 5.33 -7.00
CA GLN A 53 -9.06 4.77 -7.83
C GLN A 53 -10.33 5.64 -7.89
N GLY A 54 -10.36 6.77 -7.20
CA GLY A 54 -11.49 7.69 -7.21
C GLY A 54 -12.69 7.28 -6.36
N PHE A 55 -12.55 6.27 -5.49
CA PHE A 55 -13.60 5.89 -4.52
C PHE A 55 -13.63 6.81 -3.29
N LEU A 56 -12.54 7.52 -3.03
CA LEU A 56 -12.43 8.54 -2.00
C LEU A 56 -11.95 9.83 -2.66
N TYR A 57 -12.81 10.85 -2.71
CA TYR A 57 -12.55 12.08 -3.46
C TYR A 57 -13.06 13.31 -2.70
N LEU A 58 -12.52 14.47 -3.07
CA LEU A 58 -13.00 15.76 -2.58
C LEU A 58 -14.03 16.31 -3.55
N GLU A 59 -15.20 16.65 -3.03
CA GLU A 59 -16.27 17.33 -3.76
C GLU A 59 -16.39 18.77 -3.29
N GLN A 60 -16.65 19.69 -4.22
CA GLN A 60 -16.90 21.10 -3.90
C GLN A 60 -18.37 21.26 -3.52
N GLN A 61 -18.65 21.81 -2.34
CA GLN A 61 -20.02 22.17 -1.98
C GLN A 61 -20.45 23.43 -2.74
N GLN A 62 -21.52 23.32 -3.52
CA GLN A 62 -22.17 24.44 -4.19
C GLN A 62 -23.20 25.06 -3.24
N GLU A 63 -22.77 25.77 -2.20
CA GLU A 63 -23.67 26.66 -1.47
C GLU A 63 -23.04 28.04 -1.31
N ASN A 64 -23.90 29.06 -1.38
CA ASN A 64 -23.62 30.49 -1.53
C ASN A 64 -22.85 31.14 -0.35
N ASP A 65 -21.94 30.43 0.30
CA ASP A 65 -21.16 30.86 1.45
C ASP A 65 -19.67 31.05 1.06
N PRO A 66 -18.96 32.11 1.50
CA PRO A 66 -17.60 32.42 1.04
C PRO A 66 -16.49 31.44 1.49
N GLU A 67 -16.83 30.46 2.33
CA GLU A 67 -15.95 29.38 2.72
C GLU A 67 -16.32 28.12 1.94
N GLU A 68 -15.95 28.06 0.66
CA GLU A 68 -16.09 26.86 -0.19
C GLU A 68 -15.23 25.72 0.40
N GLN A 69 -15.76 25.01 1.38
CA GLN A 69 -15.09 23.88 2.03
C GLN A 69 -15.23 22.65 1.13
N GLN A 70 -14.09 22.10 0.74
CA GLN A 70 -14.03 20.81 0.05
C GLN A 70 -14.40 19.71 1.05
N VAL A 71 -15.37 18.86 0.71
CA VAL A 71 -15.82 17.77 1.57
C VAL A 71 -15.37 16.44 1.01
N TRP A 72 -14.90 15.53 1.87
CA TRP A 72 -14.61 14.17 1.47
C TRP A 72 -15.89 13.39 1.22
N CYS A 73 -15.98 12.80 0.04
CA CYS A 73 -17.07 11.94 -0.41
C CYS A 73 -16.53 10.54 -0.74
N TRP A 74 -17.36 9.52 -0.56
CA TRP A 74 -17.05 8.14 -0.93
C TRP A 74 -18.31 7.37 -1.32
N ASN A 75 -18.16 6.41 -2.23
CA ASN A 75 -19.25 5.53 -2.63
C ASN A 75 -19.08 4.14 -2.02
N ARG A 76 -19.86 3.84 -0.97
CA ARG A 76 -19.81 2.54 -0.28
C ARG A 76 -20.11 1.37 -1.22
N GLU A 77 -21.07 1.50 -2.12
CA GLU A 77 -21.49 0.41 -3.00
C GLU A 77 -20.37 0.06 -3.99
N GLU A 78 -19.66 1.07 -4.49
CA GLU A 78 -18.48 0.85 -5.34
C GLU A 78 -17.32 0.22 -4.55
N ILE A 79 -17.06 0.68 -3.33
CA ILE A 79 -15.98 0.11 -2.50
C ILE A 79 -16.28 -1.37 -2.15
N ASN A 80 -17.53 -1.71 -1.86
CA ASN A 80 -17.93 -3.09 -1.52
C ASN A 80 -18.06 -4.02 -2.73
N SER A 81 -18.52 -3.50 -3.88
CA SER A 81 -18.69 -4.30 -5.10
C SER A 81 -17.36 -4.62 -5.76
N GLN A 82 -16.36 -3.76 -5.57
CA GLN A 82 -15.02 -4.05 -6.03
C GLN A 82 -14.30 -4.95 -5.03
N ARG A 83 -13.66 -6.00 -5.54
CA ARG A 83 -12.73 -6.83 -4.75
C ARG A 83 -11.42 -6.07 -4.49
N LEU A 84 -11.53 -4.92 -3.83
CA LEU A 84 -10.40 -4.08 -3.47
C LEU A 84 -9.68 -4.75 -2.32
N HIS A 85 -8.68 -5.55 -2.65
CA HIS A 85 -7.77 -6.08 -1.66
C HIS A 85 -6.77 -5.00 -1.28
N ALA A 86 -6.84 -4.52 -0.03
CA ALA A 86 -5.73 -3.81 0.58
C ALA A 86 -4.51 -4.72 0.48
N GLY A 87 -3.60 -4.44 -0.46
CA GLY A 87 -2.54 -5.36 -0.83
C GLY A 87 -1.79 -5.85 0.41
N SER A 88 -1.81 -7.17 0.63
CA SER A 88 -0.94 -7.81 1.62
C SER A 88 0.49 -7.32 1.40
N VAL A 89 1.29 -7.19 2.47
CA VAL A 89 2.74 -6.88 2.38
C VAL A 89 3.41 -7.71 1.28
N LEU A 90 2.99 -8.98 1.12
CA LEU A 90 3.48 -9.85 0.06
C LEU A 90 3.17 -9.34 -1.35
N GLU A 91 1.94 -8.92 -1.62
CA GLU A 91 1.55 -8.38 -2.94
C GLU A 91 2.22 -7.02 -3.22
N LEU A 92 2.42 -6.19 -2.19
CA LEU A 92 3.15 -4.93 -2.35
C LEU A 92 4.63 -5.19 -2.68
N VAL A 93 5.27 -6.12 -1.95
CA VAL A 93 6.67 -6.53 -2.21
C VAL A 93 6.78 -7.13 -3.61
N LYS A 94 5.82 -7.96 -4.02
CA LYS A 94 5.77 -8.54 -5.36
C LYS A 94 5.61 -7.48 -6.45
N GLN A 95 4.70 -6.51 -6.30
CA GLN A 95 4.56 -5.39 -7.25
C GLN A 95 5.84 -4.55 -7.35
N LYS A 96 6.50 -4.28 -6.21
CA LYS A 96 7.79 -3.57 -6.21
C LYS A 96 8.88 -4.37 -6.92
N LEU A 97 9.00 -5.66 -6.62
CA LEU A 97 9.97 -6.55 -7.26
C LEU A 97 9.75 -6.63 -8.78
N GLN A 98 8.50 -6.75 -9.24
CA GLN A 98 8.18 -6.82 -10.67
C GLN A 98 8.54 -5.55 -11.45
N LYS A 99 8.57 -4.37 -10.79
CA LYS A 99 8.97 -3.10 -11.42
C LYS A 99 10.48 -2.93 -11.53
N LEU A 100 11.29 -3.77 -10.89
CA LEU A 100 12.74 -3.68 -10.95
C LEU A 100 13.29 -4.31 -12.25
N PRO A 101 14.43 -3.82 -12.78
CA PRO A 101 15.12 -4.49 -13.88
C PRO A 101 15.43 -5.95 -13.54
N ARG A 102 15.41 -6.83 -14.54
CA ARG A 102 15.63 -8.27 -14.36
C ARG A 102 16.90 -8.60 -13.57
N PHE A 103 17.99 -7.91 -13.88
CA PHE A 103 19.26 -8.05 -13.16
C PHE A 103 19.13 -7.78 -11.65
N VAL A 104 18.38 -6.74 -11.28
CA VAL A 104 18.15 -6.39 -9.86
C VAL A 104 17.26 -7.42 -9.18
N GLN A 105 16.26 -7.98 -9.87
CA GLN A 105 15.44 -9.07 -9.33
C GLN A 105 16.25 -10.34 -9.07
N GLU A 106 17.16 -10.68 -9.99
CA GLU A 106 18.06 -11.84 -9.84
C GLU A 106 19.05 -11.63 -8.70
N LEU A 107 19.63 -10.42 -8.58
CA LEU A 107 20.49 -10.05 -7.46
C LEU A 107 19.77 -10.17 -6.11
N LEU A 108 18.56 -9.61 -6.00
CA LEU A 108 17.74 -9.70 -4.78
C LEU A 108 17.37 -11.13 -4.42
N ARG A 109 17.17 -12.00 -5.42
CA ARG A 109 16.92 -13.43 -5.18
C ARG A 109 18.12 -14.10 -4.52
N VAL A 110 19.34 -13.85 -5.00
CA VAL A 110 20.56 -14.39 -4.39
C VAL A 110 20.80 -13.78 -3.01
N ALA A 111 20.65 -12.47 -2.87
CA ALA A 111 20.82 -11.75 -1.62
C ALA A 111 19.82 -12.24 -0.54
N SER A 112 18.59 -12.57 -0.91
CA SER A 112 17.57 -13.09 0.03
C SER A 112 17.96 -14.41 0.70
N CYS A 113 18.87 -15.18 0.09
CA CYS A 113 19.40 -16.41 0.70
C CYS A 113 20.48 -16.15 1.76
N MET A 114 20.96 -14.91 1.89
CA MET A 114 22.09 -14.55 2.75
C MET A 114 21.67 -14.07 4.15
N GLY A 115 20.38 -13.79 4.37
CA GLY A 115 19.81 -13.41 5.67
C GLY A 115 19.09 -12.06 5.66
N ASP A 116 18.81 -11.54 6.86
CA ASP A 116 18.03 -10.30 7.06
C ASP A 116 18.81 -9.02 6.70
N GLN A 117 20.15 -9.09 6.70
CA GLN A 117 21.01 -8.01 6.25
C GLN A 117 22.10 -8.53 5.32
N VAL A 118 22.36 -7.78 4.26
CA VAL A 118 23.43 -8.05 3.31
C VAL A 118 24.27 -6.79 3.23
N ASP A 119 25.56 -6.92 3.54
CA ASP A 119 26.50 -5.82 3.46
C ASP A 119 26.96 -5.57 2.01
N ASP A 120 27.45 -4.36 1.75
CA ASP A 120 27.87 -3.93 0.40
C ASP A 120 28.98 -4.81 -0.18
N SER A 121 29.83 -5.40 0.67
CA SER A 121 30.92 -6.27 0.22
C SER A 121 30.41 -7.63 -0.28
N ALA A 122 29.43 -8.20 0.41
CA ALA A 122 28.72 -9.40 -0.04
C ALA A 122 27.95 -9.16 -1.36
N LEU A 123 27.26 -8.02 -1.48
CA LEU A 123 26.58 -7.61 -2.71
C LEU A 123 27.55 -7.45 -3.89
N ALA A 124 28.71 -6.82 -3.66
CA ALA A 124 29.74 -6.64 -4.70
C ALA A 124 30.28 -7.98 -5.21
N ILE A 125 30.49 -8.96 -4.32
CA ILE A 125 30.93 -10.32 -4.69
C ILE A 125 29.87 -10.99 -5.56
N VAL A 126 28.59 -10.93 -5.16
CA VAL A 126 27.50 -11.54 -5.94
C VAL A 126 27.39 -10.92 -7.33
N VAL A 127 27.42 -9.58 -7.41
CA VAL A 127 27.39 -8.86 -8.70
C VAL A 127 28.57 -9.27 -9.59
N GLY A 128 29.78 -9.32 -9.03
CA GLY A 128 30.99 -9.73 -9.76
C GLY A 128 30.97 -11.17 -10.25
N CYS A 129 30.40 -12.10 -9.47
CA CYS A 129 30.23 -13.49 -9.91
C CYS A 129 29.16 -13.63 -11.01
N MET A 130 28.07 -12.87 -10.92
CA MET A 130 26.97 -12.94 -11.90
C MET A 130 27.40 -12.44 -13.29
N THR A 131 28.21 -11.38 -13.37
CA THR A 131 28.74 -10.88 -14.64
C THR A 131 29.74 -11.86 -15.28
N SER A 132 30.64 -12.43 -14.48
CA SER A 132 31.63 -13.41 -14.93
C SER A 132 30.99 -14.72 -15.44
N LEU A 133 29.93 -15.20 -14.79
CA LEU A 133 29.17 -16.37 -15.24
C LEU A 133 28.43 -16.13 -16.56
N HIS A 134 27.86 -14.93 -16.74
CA HIS A 134 27.18 -14.57 -17.98
C HIS A 134 28.14 -14.53 -19.17
N ASP A 135 29.33 -13.95 -18.99
CA ASP A 135 30.37 -13.91 -20.03
C ASP A 135 30.90 -15.31 -20.38
N SER A 136 31.06 -16.17 -19.37
CA SER A 136 31.54 -17.55 -19.55
C SER A 136 30.52 -18.46 -20.25
N LEU A 137 29.21 -18.17 -20.13
CA LEU A 137 28.13 -18.93 -20.77
C LEU A 137 27.79 -18.43 -22.17
N GLN A 138 28.14 -17.19 -22.53
CA GLN A 138 27.99 -16.66 -23.91
C GLN A 138 29.16 -17.00 -24.83
N THR A 139 30.30 -17.43 -24.28
CA THR A 139 31.51 -17.81 -25.03
C THR A 139 31.68 -19.32 -25.23
N ALA A 140 30.72 -20.13 -24.76
CA ALA A 140 30.65 -21.59 -24.95
C ALA A 140 29.56 -21.97 -25.96
#